data_AF-Q0V746-F1
#
_entry.id   AF-Q0V746-F1
#
_cell.length_a   1.000
_cell.length_b   1.000
_cell.length_c   1.000
_cell.angle_alpha   90.00
_cell.angle_beta   90.00
_cell.angle_gamma   90.00
#
_symmetry.space_group_name_H-M   'P 1'
#
loop_
_entity.id
_entity.type
_entity.pdbx_description
1 polymer ?
#
loop_
_entity_poly.entity_id
_entity_poly.type
_entity_poly.pdbx_seq_one_letter_code
_entity_poly.pdbx_strand_id
1 'polypeptide(L)'
;MEKTNLKPFMFLLSEKMGSMLSISDIIAEYQDSYVPLVKAYMERNLSYDSDGLNAFSGIISAASRTLGPFHWGLPLKTIARALLLDLHGHDRPSDPPNRKLCFPSWSWLGWASGSVSDAFDDRYQLVPLVHI
;
A
#
# COMPACT_ATOMS: atom_id res chain seq x y z
N MET A 1 -35.86 -20.40 -32.97
CA MET A 1 -34.64 -19.85 -32.34
C MET A 1 -34.98 -18.49 -31.77
N GLU A 2 -35.20 -18.45 -30.46
CA GLU A 2 -35.52 -17.22 -29.71
C GLU A 2 -34.24 -16.39 -29.57
N LYS A 3 -34.25 -15.16 -30.11
CA LYS A 3 -33.11 -14.23 -29.97
C LYS A 3 -33.17 -13.63 -28.57
N THR A 4 -32.38 -14.15 -27.65
CA THR A 4 -32.23 -13.58 -26.30
C THR A 4 -31.82 -12.11 -26.39
N ASN A 5 -32.69 -11.22 -25.90
CA ASN A 5 -32.47 -9.78 -25.87
C ASN A 5 -31.47 -9.44 -24.75
N LEU A 6 -30.21 -9.27 -25.12
CA LEU A 6 -29.10 -8.99 -24.20
C LEU A 6 -28.99 -7.51 -23.79
N LYS A 7 -29.81 -6.61 -24.34
CA LYS A 7 -29.72 -5.16 -24.06
C LYS A 7 -29.86 -4.81 -22.57
N PRO A 8 -30.79 -5.41 -21.80
CA PRO A 8 -30.90 -5.12 -20.37
C PRO A 8 -29.67 -5.58 -19.59
N PHE A 9 -29.11 -6.74 -19.96
CA PHE A 9 -27.90 -7.28 -19.34
C PHE A 9 -26.68 -6.38 -19.59
N MET A 10 -26.50 -5.94 -20.84
CA MET A 10 -25.39 -5.05 -21.21
C MET A 10 -25.51 -3.66 -20.56
N PHE A 11 -26.74 -3.14 -20.42
CA PHE A 11 -26.99 -1.89 -19.70
C PHE A 11 -26.59 -2.00 -18.23
N LEU A 12 -27.06 -3.04 -17.54
CA LEU A 12 -26.68 -3.34 -16.16
C LEU A 12 -25.17 -3.55 -16.01
N LEU A 13 -24.51 -4.19 -16.98
CA LEU A 13 -23.06 -4.35 -16.99
C LEU A 13 -22.35 -3.00 -17.07
N SER A 14 -22.81 -2.10 -17.95
CA SER A 14 -22.21 -0.78 -18.13
C SER A 14 -22.38 0.14 -16.91
N GLU A 15 -23.55 0.12 -16.28
CA GLU A 15 -23.82 0.91 -15.07
C GLU A 15 -22.99 0.38 -13.88
N LYS A 16 -22.87 -0.95 -13.79
CA LYS A 16 -22.07 -1.63 -12.78
C LYS A 16 -20.57 -1.46 -13.02
N MET A 17 -20.13 -1.38 -14.27
CA MET A 17 -18.74 -1.06 -14.63
C MET A 17 -18.42 0.42 -14.40
N GLY A 18 -19.37 1.35 -14.57
CA GLY A 18 -19.18 2.78 -14.28
C GLY A 18 -19.19 3.13 -12.79
N SER A 19 -19.78 2.27 -11.94
CA SER A 19 -19.78 2.40 -10.47
C SER A 19 -18.70 1.55 -9.79
N MET A 20 -18.05 0.65 -10.51
CA MET A 20 -16.92 -0.13 -10.03
C MET A 20 -15.67 0.74 -10.11
N LEU A 21 -14.97 0.90 -8.98
CA LEU A 21 -13.65 1.53 -8.97
C LEU A 21 -12.78 0.87 -10.04
N SER A 22 -12.24 1.68 -10.96
CA SER A 22 -11.32 1.18 -11.97
C SER A 22 -10.06 0.67 -11.29
N ILE A 23 -9.38 -0.27 -11.93
CA ILE A 23 -8.04 -0.71 -11.49
C ILE A 23 -7.11 0.51 -11.37
N SER A 24 -7.25 1.50 -12.24
CA SER A 24 -6.51 2.77 -12.16
C SER A 24 -6.75 3.51 -10.86
N ASP A 25 -8.00 3.55 -10.38
CA ASP A 25 -8.36 4.29 -9.15
C ASP A 25 -7.79 3.59 -7.91
N ILE A 26 -7.81 2.25 -7.91
CA ILE A 26 -7.20 1.43 -6.85
C ILE A 26 -5.68 1.63 -6.83
N ILE A 27 -5.05 1.65 -8.01
CA ILE A 27 -3.61 1.85 -8.18
C ILE A 27 -3.21 3.27 -7.73
N ALA A 28 -3.97 4.29 -8.12
CA ALA A 28 -3.75 5.69 -7.74
C ALA A 28 -3.91 5.90 -6.23
N GLU A 29 -5.00 5.41 -5.62
CA GLU A 29 -5.15 5.48 -4.16
C GLU A 29 -3.99 4.80 -3.43
N TYR A 30 -3.55 3.64 -3.92
CA TYR A 30 -2.44 2.93 -3.32
C TYR A 30 -1.13 3.75 -3.39
N GLN A 31 -0.81 4.32 -4.55
CA GLN A 31 0.45 5.05 -4.78
C GLN A 31 0.46 6.45 -4.21
N ASP A 32 -0.61 7.19 -4.43
CA ASP A 32 -0.62 8.65 -4.24
C ASP A 32 -1.12 9.03 -2.84
N SER A 33 -1.80 8.10 -2.15
CA SER A 33 -2.38 8.33 -0.83
C SER A 33 -1.82 7.35 0.19
N TYR A 34 -2.04 6.04 0.01
CA TYR A 34 -1.69 5.04 1.02
C TYR A 34 -0.18 4.94 1.28
N VAL A 35 0.64 4.80 0.22
CA VAL A 35 2.10 4.68 0.37
C VAL A 35 2.70 5.91 1.09
N PRO A 36 2.45 7.17 0.66
CA PRO A 36 2.94 8.36 1.36
C PRO A 36 2.54 8.42 2.83
N LEU A 37 1.32 8.02 3.17
CA LEU A 37 0.85 7.98 4.56
C LEU A 37 1.61 6.93 5.38
N VAL A 38 1.90 5.76 4.81
CA VAL A 38 2.74 4.74 5.44
C VAL A 38 4.18 5.24 5.62
N LYS A 39 4.76 5.93 4.62
CA LYS A 39 6.09 6.55 4.75
C LYS A 39 6.13 7.56 5.90
N ALA A 40 5.19 8.49 5.91
CA ALA A 40 5.08 9.50 6.96
C ALA A 40 4.82 8.89 8.34
N TYR A 41 4.12 7.76 8.41
CA TYR A 41 3.97 7.00 9.65
C TYR A 41 5.31 6.40 10.11
N MET A 42 6.09 5.79 9.21
CA MET A 42 7.39 5.19 9.55
C MET A 42 8.45 6.20 9.94
N GLU A 43 8.40 7.41 9.40
CA GLU A 43 9.38 8.45 9.74
C GLU A 43 9.14 9.08 11.12
N ARG A 44 7.95 8.88 11.71
CA ARG A 44 7.61 9.47 13.01
C ARG A 44 8.24 8.68 14.14
N ASN A 45 9.04 9.35 14.97
CA ASN A 45 9.48 8.80 16.24
C ASN A 45 8.33 8.84 17.26
N LEU A 46 7.54 7.77 17.33
CA LEU A 46 6.38 7.68 18.20
C LEU A 46 6.80 7.22 19.59
N SER A 47 6.51 8.06 20.60
CA SER A 47 6.91 7.80 22.00
C SER A 47 6.13 6.65 22.64
N TYR A 48 4.88 6.43 22.21
CA TYR A 48 4.01 5.38 22.72
C TYR A 48 3.48 4.51 21.59
N ASP A 49 3.50 3.19 21.79
CA ASP A 49 2.98 2.22 20.81
C ASP A 49 1.49 2.46 20.49
N SER A 50 0.72 2.95 21.45
CA SER A 50 -0.68 3.34 21.28
C SER A 50 -0.86 4.44 20.23
N ASP A 51 0.06 5.40 20.17
CA ASP A 51 -0.02 6.52 19.23
C ASP A 51 0.24 6.04 17.80
N GLY A 52 1.11 5.02 17.66
CA GLY A 52 1.33 4.34 16.39
C GLY A 52 0.10 3.61 15.87
N LEU A 53 -0.55 2.83 16.74
CA LEU A 53 -1.78 2.14 16.35
C LEU A 53 -2.91 3.11 16.00
N ASN A 54 -3.05 4.21 16.75
CA ASN A 54 -4.06 5.22 16.47
C ASN A 54 -3.82 5.95 15.15
N ALA A 55 -2.57 6.36 14.89
CA ALA A 55 -2.19 7.00 13.63
C ALA A 55 -2.46 6.07 12.43
N PHE A 56 -2.06 4.80 12.55
CA PHE A 56 -2.24 3.83 11.49
C PHE A 56 -3.70 3.42 11.28
N SER A 57 -4.49 3.35 12.35
CA SER A 57 -5.94 3.17 12.27
C SER A 57 -6.62 4.26 11.44
N GLY A 58 -6.15 5.51 11.56
CA GLY A 58 -6.59 6.62 10.72
C GLY A 58 -6.30 6.38 9.22
N ILE A 59 -5.09 5.91 8.90
CA ILE A 59 -4.68 5.58 7.52
C ILE A 59 -5.57 4.48 6.94
N ILE A 60 -5.77 3.38 7.67
CA ILE A 60 -6.66 2.28 7.24
C ILE A 60 -8.07 2.81 7.02
N SER A 61 -8.61 3.59 7.97
CA SER A 61 -9.98 4.09 7.90
C SER A 61 -10.20 4.95 6.65
N ALA A 62 -9.24 5.81 6.30
CA ALA A 62 -9.30 6.62 5.09
C ALA A 62 -9.20 5.78 3.81
N ALA A 63 -8.21 4.87 3.74
CA ALA A 63 -7.91 4.11 2.53
C ALA A 63 -8.88 2.93 2.28
N SER A 64 -9.57 2.44 3.31
CA SER A 64 -10.48 1.29 3.22
C SER A 64 -11.64 1.48 2.26
N ARG A 65 -12.08 2.72 2.02
CA ARG A 65 -13.15 3.02 1.05
C ARG A 65 -12.79 2.58 -0.36
N THR A 66 -11.53 2.77 -0.75
CA THR A 66 -11.05 2.49 -2.11
C THR A 66 -10.30 1.16 -2.17
N LEU A 67 -9.36 0.94 -1.24
CA LEU A 67 -8.50 -0.26 -1.19
C LEU A 67 -9.19 -1.47 -0.55
N GLY A 68 -10.36 -1.28 0.07
CA GLY A 68 -11.12 -2.35 0.70
C GLY A 68 -10.53 -2.80 2.04
N PRO A 69 -10.71 -4.07 2.42
CA PRO A 69 -10.27 -4.58 3.72
C PRO A 69 -8.75 -4.63 3.84
N PHE A 70 -8.28 -4.53 5.09
CA PHE A 70 -6.86 -4.58 5.45
C PHE A 70 -6.57 -5.80 6.33
N HIS A 71 -5.35 -6.32 6.22
CA HIS A 71 -4.85 -7.38 7.09
C HIS A 71 -3.43 -7.06 7.55
N TRP A 72 -3.22 -7.00 8.87
CA TRP A 72 -1.96 -6.53 9.49
C TRP A 72 -1.40 -5.25 8.87
N GLY A 73 -2.30 -4.33 8.51
CA GLY A 73 -1.93 -3.09 7.85
C GLY A 73 -1.49 -3.21 6.41
N LEU A 74 -1.94 -4.24 5.68
CA LEU A 74 -1.80 -4.31 4.23
C LEU A 74 -3.18 -4.32 3.56
N PRO A 75 -3.40 -3.50 2.51
CA PRO A 75 -4.65 -3.53 1.74
C PRO A 75 -4.77 -4.86 0.98
N LEU A 76 -5.87 -5.60 1.14
CA LEU A 76 -6.03 -6.92 0.52
C LEU A 76 -6.11 -6.84 -1.01
N LYS A 77 -6.73 -5.79 -1.58
CA LYS A 77 -6.83 -5.62 -3.04
C LYS A 77 -5.47 -5.43 -3.72
N THR A 78 -4.48 -4.93 -2.99
CA THR A 78 -3.13 -4.64 -3.51
C THR A 78 -2.04 -5.30 -2.66
N ILE A 79 -2.35 -6.40 -1.95
CA ILE A 79 -1.45 -7.03 -0.98
C ILE A 79 -0.11 -7.44 -1.59
N ALA A 80 -0.12 -8.00 -2.81
CA ALA A 80 1.10 -8.37 -3.52
C ALA A 80 2.03 -7.17 -3.72
N ARG A 81 1.45 -6.00 -4.03
CA ARG A 81 2.20 -4.76 -4.19
C ARG A 81 2.64 -4.18 -2.84
N ALA A 82 1.79 -4.31 -1.82
CA ALA A 82 2.08 -3.88 -0.45
C ALA A 82 3.20 -4.69 0.22
N LEU A 83 3.39 -5.95 -0.17
CA LEU A 83 4.50 -6.80 0.27
C LEU A 83 5.83 -6.46 -0.43
N LEU A 84 5.78 -5.83 -1.60
CA LEU A 84 6.94 -5.37 -2.35
C LEU A 84 7.37 -3.95 -1.98
N LEU A 85 6.56 -3.26 -1.17
CA LEU A 85 6.95 -1.95 -0.64
C LEU A 85 8.24 -2.16 0.13
N ASP A 86 9.30 -1.51 -0.28
CA ASP A 86 10.57 -1.56 0.44
C ASP A 86 10.64 -0.29 1.28
N LEU A 87 10.66 -0.45 2.60
CA LEU A 87 10.80 0.66 3.54
C LEU A 87 12.22 0.71 4.12
N HIS A 88 13.19 0.03 3.51
CA HIS A 88 14.58 0.05 3.92
C HIS A 88 15.21 1.42 3.65
N GLY A 89 15.17 2.29 4.66
CA GLY A 89 16.16 3.36 4.79
C GLY A 89 17.54 2.72 4.84
N HIS A 90 18.28 2.82 3.74
CA HIS A 90 19.69 2.52 3.71
C HIS A 90 20.38 3.24 4.89
N ASP A 91 21.27 2.53 5.57
CA ASP A 91 22.07 2.97 6.72
C ASP A 91 21.38 2.94 8.09
N ARG A 92 21.22 1.73 8.65
CA ARG A 92 21.36 1.56 10.11
C ARG A 92 22.47 0.56 10.41
N PRO A 93 23.59 1.00 11.01
CA PRO A 93 24.61 0.11 11.49
C PRO A 93 24.08 -0.68 12.69
N SER A 94 24.07 -2.01 12.58
CA SER A 94 24.23 -3.00 13.65
C SER A 94 23.22 -3.09 14.81
N ASP A 95 22.28 -2.18 15.01
CA ASP A 95 21.24 -2.38 16.03
C ASP A 95 20.13 -3.31 15.52
N PRO A 96 19.72 -4.34 16.29
CA PRO A 96 18.61 -5.19 15.90
C PRO A 96 17.39 -4.28 15.74
N PRO A 97 16.75 -4.23 14.56
CA PRO A 97 15.60 -3.37 14.36
C PRO A 97 14.60 -3.71 15.44
N ASN A 98 14.13 -2.71 16.20
CA ASN A 98 13.13 -2.83 17.27
C ASN A 98 11.84 -3.43 16.68
N ARG A 99 11.84 -4.76 16.50
CA ARG A 99 10.79 -5.52 15.87
C ARG A 99 9.79 -5.90 16.94
N LYS A 100 8.55 -5.48 16.74
CA LYS A 100 7.43 -5.85 17.59
C LYS A 100 7.04 -7.29 17.29
N LEU A 101 7.34 -8.20 18.23
CA LEU A 101 7.10 -9.65 18.06
C LEU A 101 5.62 -10.01 17.87
N CYS A 102 4.70 -9.13 18.29
CA CYS A 102 3.26 -9.30 18.16
C CYS A 102 2.72 -9.08 16.73
N PHE A 103 3.57 -8.66 15.79
CA PHE A 103 3.23 -8.51 14.38
C PHE A 103 3.96 -9.56 13.52
N PRO A 104 3.33 -10.03 12.44
CA PRO A 104 4.03 -10.87 11.47
C PRO A 104 5.18 -10.09 10.83
N SER A 105 6.23 -10.79 10.41
CA SER A 105 7.46 -10.16 9.86
C SER A 105 7.22 -9.29 8.62
N TRP A 106 6.17 -9.58 7.87
CA TRP A 106 5.76 -8.86 6.66
C TRP A 106 4.79 -7.69 6.93
N SER A 107 4.45 -7.42 8.20
CA SER A 107 3.60 -6.31 8.59
C SER A 107 4.42 -5.07 8.87
N TRP A 108 4.10 -3.98 8.18
CA TRP A 108 4.69 -2.66 8.38
C TRP A 108 4.56 -2.16 9.83
N LEU A 109 3.46 -2.50 10.51
CA LEU A 109 3.25 -2.18 11.93
C LEU A 109 4.27 -2.82 12.89
N GLY A 110 4.97 -3.85 12.43
CA GLY A 110 5.92 -4.61 13.24
C GLY A 110 7.29 -3.94 13.41
N TRP A 111 7.53 -2.81 12.75
CA TRP A 111 8.82 -2.16 12.69
C TRP A 111 8.77 -0.80 13.40
N ALA A 112 9.78 -0.52 14.23
CA ALA A 112 9.97 0.81 14.80
C ALA A 112 10.42 1.81 13.73
N SER A 113 10.07 3.08 13.93
CA SER A 113 10.26 4.17 12.98
C SER A 113 11.67 4.24 12.35
N GLY A 114 11.70 4.41 11.04
CA GLY A 114 12.89 4.56 10.20
C GLY A 114 12.58 5.34 8.92
N SER A 115 13.59 6.00 8.35
CA SER A 115 13.47 6.77 7.10
C SER A 115 13.08 5.88 5.93
N VAL A 116 12.20 6.34 5.03
CA VAL A 116 11.66 5.54 3.92
C VAL A 116 12.10 6.09 2.56
N SER A 117 12.67 5.23 1.71
CA SER A 117 12.84 5.49 0.26
C SER A 117 11.84 4.68 -0.58
N ASP A 118 11.59 5.09 -1.82
CA ASP A 118 10.72 4.36 -2.76
C ASP A 118 11.53 3.45 -3.67
N ALA A 119 11.61 2.14 -3.37
CA ALA A 119 12.40 1.23 -4.19
C ALA A 119 11.84 0.98 -5.61
N PHE A 120 10.67 1.54 -5.96
CA PHE A 120 10.16 1.50 -7.34
C PHE A 120 10.73 2.59 -8.23
N ASP A 121 11.16 3.74 -7.69
CA ASP A 121 11.73 4.84 -8.48
C ASP A 121 13.26 4.69 -8.65
N ASP A 122 13.95 4.29 -7.57
CA ASP A 122 15.43 4.31 -7.54
C ASP A 122 16.10 3.14 -8.29
N ARG A 123 15.45 1.97 -8.36
CA ARG A 123 16.07 0.75 -8.92
C ARG A 123 16.06 0.66 -10.44
N TYR A 124 15.30 1.52 -11.13
CA TYR A 124 15.20 1.51 -12.59
C TYR A 124 15.79 2.76 -13.26
N GLN A 125 16.24 3.77 -12.49
CA GLN A 125 16.94 4.93 -13.05
C GLN A 125 18.47 4.79 -13.15
N LEU A 126 19.08 3.74 -12.56
CA LEU A 126 20.54 3.57 -12.52
C LEU A 126 21.03 2.35 -13.31
N VAL A 127 20.68 2.28 -14.60
CA VAL A 127 21.57 1.61 -15.56
C VAL A 127 22.25 2.71 -16.37
N PRO A 128 23.49 3.11 -16.03
CA PRO A 128 24.27 3.89 -16.98
C PRO A 128 24.45 3.02 -18.21
N LEU A 129 23.99 3.50 -19.36
CA LEU A 129 24.44 2.99 -20.65
C LEU A 129 25.96 3.14 -20.64
N VAL A 130 26.66 2.03 -20.46
CA VAL A 130 28.10 1.96 -20.62
C VAL A 130 28.37 2.31 -22.08
N HIS A 131 28.95 3.49 -22.29
CA HIS A 131 29.58 3.84 -23.56
C HIS A 131 30.68 2.82 -23.85
N ILE A 132 30.49 2.03 -24.90
CA ILE A 132 31.55 1.44 -25.72
C ILE A 132 31.37 2.02 -27.13
#